data_AF-A0A8H3DCW8-F1
#
_entry.id   AF-A0A8H3DCW8-F1
#
_cell.length_a   1.000
_cell.length_b   1.000
_cell.length_c   1.000
_cell.angle_alpha   90.00
_cell.angle_beta   90.00
_cell.angle_gamma   90.00
#
_symmetry.space_group_name_H-M   'P 1'
#
loop_
_entity.id
_entity.type
_entity.pdbx_description
1 polymer ?
#
loop_
_entity_poly.entity_id
_entity_poly.type
_entity_poly.pdbx_seq_one_letter_code
_entity_poly.pdbx_strand_id
1 'polypeptide(L)'
;MQNPNEDTEWNDILRKHGIIPERPKTPPSPSPLPSPTISDKLKGASDSALKELEDDAGDSETERIVQEYRRKRMQELRKEQKRGRFGEILPIGRDDYKREVTEASRVDEEGMEGRGFGQPVVCYLYKDGDIACSRLTEHLKTLAARYPSTKFVSIIGNKCIENYPDRHLPTLFFYRNGNPVSQVTAWGTDRPRTLQEIESILRALGMIPEKPPVRPQANPEDSGSEDEVQRLSSTLRGAKIGEPKEGTGTVNARTSKIKGPSKPTVEDDDSDFDL
;
A
#
# COMPACT_ATOMS: atom_id res chain seq x y z
N MET A 1 22.31 58.19 11.85
CA MET A 1 21.22 57.53 11.09
C MET A 1 20.54 56.56 12.04
N GLN A 2 19.32 56.87 12.49
CA GLN A 2 18.53 55.97 13.35
C GLN A 2 17.80 54.95 12.47
N ASN A 3 17.77 53.70 12.91
CA ASN A 3 17.22 52.60 12.14
C ASN A 3 15.68 52.67 12.19
N PRO A 4 14.97 52.81 11.05
CA PRO A 4 13.52 53.00 11.02
C PRO A 4 12.70 51.77 11.45
N ASN A 5 13.37 50.69 11.86
CA ASN A 5 12.74 49.44 12.28
C ASN A 5 12.91 49.12 13.78
N GLU A 6 13.59 49.98 14.55
CA GLU A 6 13.73 49.79 16.01
C GLU A 6 12.39 50.00 16.73
N ASP A 7 12.12 49.16 17.74
CA ASP A 7 10.93 49.25 18.60
C ASP A 7 11.17 50.23 19.75
N THR A 8 11.04 51.51 19.44
CA THR A 8 10.95 52.56 20.44
C THR A 8 9.50 53.03 20.55
N GLU A 9 9.06 53.39 21.75
CA GLU A 9 7.72 53.98 21.97
C GLU A 9 7.48 55.20 21.07
N TRP A 10 8.56 55.89 20.70
CA TRP A 10 8.54 56.99 19.74
C TRP A 10 8.16 56.54 18.31
N ASN A 11 8.70 55.42 17.83
CA ASN A 11 8.38 54.90 16.49
C ASN A 11 6.93 54.41 16.37
N ASP A 12 6.34 53.88 17.44
CA ASP A 12 4.93 53.47 17.44
C ASP A 12 3.97 54.66 17.46
N ILE A 13 4.32 55.74 18.17
CA ILE A 13 3.56 57.01 18.11
C ILE A 13 3.62 57.58 16.68
N LEU A 14 4.77 57.53 16.01
CA LEU A 14 4.93 58.00 14.63
C LEU A 14 4.15 57.15 13.60
N ARG A 15 4.04 55.82 13.81
CA ARG A 15 3.17 54.95 13.00
C ARG A 15 1.69 55.31 13.20
N LYS A 16 1.28 55.56 14.44
CA LYS A 16 -0.10 55.96 14.78
C LYS A 16 -0.50 57.32 14.20
N HIS A 17 0.45 58.25 14.10
CA HIS A 17 0.26 59.56 13.46
C HIS A 17 0.45 59.55 11.94
N GLY A 18 0.71 58.39 11.32
CA GLY A 18 0.80 58.21 9.87
C GLY A 18 2.08 58.76 9.22
N ILE A 19 3.13 58.99 10.01
CA ILE A 19 4.41 59.54 9.53
C ILE A 19 5.34 58.39 9.06
N ILE A 20 5.21 57.20 9.64
CA ILE A 20 5.96 55.99 9.25
C ILE A 20 4.96 54.91 8.81
N PRO A 21 5.24 54.15 7.72
CA PRO A 21 4.37 53.06 7.27
C PRO A 21 4.12 51.99 8.35
N GLU A 22 2.91 51.41 8.34
CA GLU A 22 2.57 50.28 9.21
C GLU A 22 3.45 49.04 8.90
N ARG A 23 3.83 48.28 9.92
CA ARG A 23 4.62 47.07 9.73
C ARG A 23 3.80 45.97 9.04
N PRO A 24 4.41 45.18 8.15
CA PRO A 24 3.75 44.01 7.58
C PRO A 24 3.45 43.00 8.69
N LYS A 25 2.19 42.55 8.78
CA LYS A 25 1.78 41.49 9.72
C LYS A 25 2.49 40.19 9.35
N THR A 26 3.16 39.56 10.31
CA THR A 26 3.70 38.21 10.12
C THR A 26 2.55 37.26 9.76
N PRO A 27 2.72 36.39 8.75
CA PRO A 27 1.69 35.41 8.42
C PRO A 27 1.42 34.51 9.63
N PRO A 28 0.16 34.15 9.89
CA PRO A 28 -0.18 33.24 10.99
C PRO A 28 0.58 31.93 10.80
N SER A 29 1.23 31.45 11.87
CA SER A 29 1.90 30.15 11.87
C SER A 29 0.91 29.06 11.42
N PRO A 30 1.29 28.17 10.49
CA PRO A 30 0.42 27.06 10.09
C PRO A 30 0.09 26.23 11.33
N SER A 31 -1.19 25.86 11.48
CA SER A 31 -1.65 25.02 12.58
C SER A 31 -0.88 23.69 12.58
N PRO A 32 -0.49 23.17 13.76
CA PRO A 32 0.20 21.89 13.85
C PRO A 32 -0.69 20.78 13.27
N LEU A 33 -0.07 19.84 12.55
CA LEU A 33 -0.76 18.68 11.98
C LEU A 33 -1.49 17.90 13.09
N PRO A 34 -2.67 17.34 12.82
CA PRO A 34 -3.39 16.53 13.80
C PRO A 34 -2.55 15.31 14.20
N SER A 35 -2.56 14.98 15.49
CA SER A 35 -1.89 13.80 16.02
C SER A 35 -2.38 12.52 15.32
N PRO A 36 -1.48 11.58 14.97
CA PRO A 36 -1.88 10.33 14.33
C PRO A 36 -2.85 9.54 15.24
N THR A 37 -3.87 8.93 14.63
CA THR A 37 -4.89 8.18 15.36
C THR A 37 -4.29 6.86 15.88
N ILE A 38 -4.84 6.31 16.96
CA ILE A 38 -4.45 5.00 17.53
C ILE A 38 -4.39 3.91 16.44
N SER A 39 -5.36 3.90 15.51
CA SER A 39 -5.40 2.97 14.38
C SER A 39 -4.22 3.09 13.40
N ASP A 40 -3.69 4.30 13.19
CA ASP A 40 -2.53 4.51 12.33
C ASP A 40 -1.25 3.96 12.96
N LYS A 41 -1.17 4.04 14.29
CA LYS A 41 -0.05 3.50 15.09
C LYS A 41 -0.04 1.96 15.12
N LEU A 42 -1.21 1.34 15.00
CA LEU A 42 -1.38 -0.13 14.93
C LEU A 42 -1.12 -0.72 13.53
N LYS A 43 -0.86 0.14 12.52
CA LYS A 43 -0.66 -0.27 11.15
C LYS A 43 0.69 -0.97 10.97
N GLY A 44 0.68 -2.21 10.49
CA GLY A 44 1.89 -2.99 10.23
C GLY A 44 2.37 -3.86 11.40
N ALA A 45 1.78 -3.76 12.59
CA ALA A 45 2.05 -4.66 13.72
C ALA A 45 1.75 -6.13 13.36
N SER A 46 2.35 -7.11 14.05
CA SER A 46 2.01 -8.54 13.93
C SER A 46 0.68 -8.88 14.64
N ASP A 47 0.04 -10.02 14.32
CA ASP A 47 -1.16 -10.44 15.09
C ASP A 47 -0.79 -10.81 16.53
N SER A 48 0.39 -11.37 16.72
CA SER A 48 1.00 -11.70 18.01
C SER A 48 1.14 -10.45 18.88
N ALA A 49 1.76 -9.38 18.33
CA ALA A 49 1.94 -8.13 19.05
C ALA A 49 0.62 -7.43 19.35
N LEU A 50 -0.37 -7.49 18.45
CA LEU A 50 -1.70 -6.94 18.70
C LEU A 50 -2.44 -7.66 19.83
N LYS A 51 -2.26 -8.98 19.96
CA LYS A 51 -2.82 -9.77 21.06
C LYS A 51 -2.21 -9.38 22.40
N GLU A 52 -0.90 -9.33 22.45
CA GLU A 52 -0.19 -8.99 23.69
C GLU A 52 -0.44 -7.54 24.11
N LEU A 53 -0.63 -6.64 23.14
CA LEU A 53 -1.02 -5.25 23.39
C LEU A 53 -2.48 -5.09 23.86
N GLU A 54 -3.37 -6.01 23.46
CA GLU A 54 -4.73 -6.13 24.03
C GLU A 54 -4.62 -6.50 25.52
N ASP A 55 -3.73 -7.46 25.87
CA ASP A 55 -3.52 -7.92 27.25
C ASP A 55 -2.76 -6.89 28.15
N ASP A 56 -1.84 -6.07 27.60
CA ASP A 56 -1.11 -4.97 28.33
C ASP A 56 -1.84 -3.62 28.27
N ALA A 57 -3.04 -3.55 27.69
CA ALA A 57 -3.78 -2.29 27.58
C ALA A 57 -4.15 -1.76 28.98
N GLY A 58 -3.50 -0.67 29.39
CA GLY A 58 -3.72 -0.05 30.71
C GLY A 58 -5.05 0.70 30.85
N ASP A 59 -5.84 0.81 29.80
CA ASP A 59 -7.13 1.52 29.75
C ASP A 59 -8.16 0.81 28.86
N SER A 60 -9.41 0.79 29.33
CA SER A 60 -10.52 0.07 28.67
C SER A 60 -10.87 0.62 27.28
N GLU A 61 -10.54 1.88 26.99
CA GLU A 61 -10.79 2.48 25.66
C GLU A 61 -9.76 1.98 24.63
N THR A 62 -8.47 2.00 24.98
CA THR A 62 -7.42 1.45 24.11
C THR A 62 -7.59 -0.04 23.88
N GLU A 63 -7.94 -0.82 24.92
CA GLU A 63 -8.24 -2.26 24.80
C GLU A 63 -9.32 -2.52 23.74
N ARG A 64 -10.44 -1.79 23.79
CA ARG A 64 -11.52 -1.90 22.79
C ARG A 64 -11.05 -1.57 21.37
N ILE A 65 -10.25 -0.52 21.21
CA ILE A 65 -9.75 -0.10 19.89
C ILE A 65 -8.78 -1.15 19.30
N VAL A 66 -7.86 -1.68 20.11
CA VAL A 66 -6.92 -2.72 19.68
C VAL A 66 -7.66 -4.00 19.30
N GLN A 67 -8.62 -4.41 20.13
CA GLN A 67 -9.46 -5.58 19.88
C GLN A 67 -10.28 -5.44 18.59
N GLU A 68 -10.93 -4.30 18.36
CA GLU A 68 -11.67 -4.04 17.13
C GLU A 68 -10.78 -4.05 15.90
N TYR A 69 -9.60 -3.45 15.98
CA TYR A 69 -8.63 -3.44 14.89
C TYR A 69 -8.15 -4.85 14.55
N ARG A 70 -7.81 -5.65 15.57
CA ARG A 70 -7.41 -7.04 15.39
C ARG A 70 -8.52 -7.88 14.79
N ARG A 71 -9.75 -7.78 15.31
CA ARG A 71 -10.94 -8.46 14.78
C ARG A 71 -11.17 -8.08 13.33
N LYS A 72 -11.08 -6.80 12.98
CA LYS A 72 -11.25 -6.30 11.61
C LYS A 72 -10.21 -6.88 10.67
N ARG A 73 -8.92 -6.86 11.06
CA ARG A 73 -7.82 -7.44 10.27
C ARG A 73 -8.00 -8.95 10.07
N MET A 74 -8.33 -9.70 11.12
CA MET A 74 -8.60 -11.14 11.05
C MET A 74 -9.79 -11.45 10.15
N GLN A 75 -10.85 -10.63 10.18
CA GLN A 75 -11.99 -10.77 9.27
C GLN A 75 -11.61 -10.49 7.82
N GLU A 76 -10.82 -9.45 7.55
CA GLU A 76 -10.30 -9.15 6.21
C GLU A 76 -9.44 -10.30 5.68
N LEU A 77 -8.55 -10.84 6.51
CA LEU A 77 -7.67 -11.95 6.15
C LEU A 77 -8.43 -13.25 5.89
N ARG A 78 -9.46 -13.55 6.71
CA ARG A 78 -10.38 -14.67 6.47
C ARG A 78 -11.19 -14.49 5.19
N LYS A 79 -11.66 -13.27 4.90
CA LYS A 79 -12.36 -12.96 3.64
C LYS A 79 -11.43 -13.16 2.45
N GLU A 80 -10.18 -12.70 2.53
CA GLU A 80 -9.18 -12.85 1.48
C GLU A 80 -8.82 -14.33 1.24
N GLN A 81 -8.67 -15.13 2.31
CA GLN A 81 -8.45 -16.57 2.21
C GLN A 81 -9.64 -17.30 1.58
N LYS A 82 -10.87 -16.97 1.98
CA LYS A 82 -12.09 -17.53 1.36
C LYS A 82 -12.24 -17.14 -0.10
N ARG A 83 -11.77 -15.95 -0.48
CA ARG A 83 -11.73 -15.47 -1.87
C ARG A 83 -10.76 -16.28 -2.72
N GLY A 84 -9.77 -16.92 -2.11
CA GLY A 84 -8.77 -17.72 -2.78
C GLY A 84 -9.22 -19.11 -3.19
N ARG A 85 -10.27 -19.21 -4.02
CA ARG A 85 -10.74 -20.50 -4.55
C ARG A 85 -9.82 -21.07 -5.62
N PHE A 86 -9.08 -20.20 -6.31
CA PHE A 86 -8.12 -20.58 -7.35
C PHE A 86 -6.68 -20.46 -6.82
N GLY A 87 -5.70 -20.69 -7.68
CA GLY A 87 -4.29 -20.71 -7.27
C GLY A 87 -3.36 -21.31 -8.32
N GLU A 88 -3.94 -21.97 -9.32
CA GLU A 88 -3.24 -22.57 -10.44
C GLU A 88 -3.95 -22.24 -11.77
N ILE A 89 -3.28 -22.54 -12.87
CA ILE A 89 -3.88 -22.44 -14.20
C ILE A 89 -4.59 -23.76 -14.49
N LEU A 90 -5.89 -23.71 -14.74
CA LEU A 90 -6.69 -24.88 -15.09
C LEU A 90 -6.69 -25.10 -16.62
N PRO A 91 -6.14 -26.21 -17.14
CA PRO A 91 -6.28 -26.55 -18.55
C PRO A 91 -7.72 -27.02 -18.83
N ILE A 92 -8.32 -26.50 -19.90
CA ILE A 92 -9.70 -26.81 -20.27
C ILE A 92 -9.82 -27.27 -21.73
N GLY A 93 -10.85 -28.08 -22.01
CA GLY A 93 -11.25 -28.44 -23.37
C GLY A 93 -12.18 -27.41 -24.01
N ARG A 94 -12.50 -27.62 -25.30
CA ARG A 94 -13.46 -26.77 -26.02
C ARG A 94 -14.86 -26.84 -25.39
N ASP A 95 -15.29 -28.03 -25.01
CA ASP A 95 -16.62 -28.28 -24.42
C ASP A 95 -16.77 -27.59 -23.06
N ASP A 96 -15.67 -27.43 -22.33
CA ASP A 96 -15.63 -26.79 -21.03
C ASP A 96 -15.54 -25.26 -21.12
N TYR A 97 -15.22 -24.68 -22.28
CA TYR A 97 -15.01 -23.24 -22.44
C TYR A 97 -16.20 -22.42 -21.92
N LYS A 98 -17.42 -22.80 -22.31
CA LYS A 98 -18.63 -22.09 -21.89
C LYS A 98 -18.81 -22.12 -20.37
N ARG A 99 -18.66 -23.29 -19.76
CA ARG A 99 -18.84 -23.48 -18.31
C ARG A 99 -17.72 -22.80 -17.52
N GLU A 100 -16.48 -23.03 -17.90
CA GLU A 100 -15.30 -22.62 -17.15
C GLU A 100 -14.89 -21.16 -17.36
N VAL A 101 -15.30 -20.55 -18.49
CA VAL A 101 -15.01 -19.14 -18.83
C VAL A 101 -16.27 -18.29 -18.69
N THR A 102 -17.28 -18.55 -19.52
CA THR A 102 -18.44 -17.66 -19.64
C THR A 102 -19.32 -17.73 -18.40
N GLU A 103 -19.77 -18.93 -18.02
CA GLU A 103 -20.65 -19.14 -16.87
C GLU A 103 -19.91 -18.88 -15.56
N ALA A 104 -18.68 -19.38 -15.42
CA ALA A 104 -17.84 -19.09 -14.26
C ALA A 104 -17.67 -17.60 -14.01
N SER A 105 -17.55 -16.77 -15.06
CA SER A 105 -17.41 -15.32 -14.90
C SER A 105 -18.69 -14.60 -14.43
N ARG A 106 -19.87 -15.24 -14.53
CA ARG A 106 -21.15 -14.70 -14.02
C ARG A 106 -21.35 -14.92 -12.54
N VAL A 107 -20.78 -16.00 -12.01
CA VAL A 107 -20.92 -16.32 -10.59
C VAL A 107 -20.15 -15.28 -9.80
N ASP A 108 -20.85 -14.54 -8.93
CA ASP A 108 -20.20 -13.63 -7.99
C ASP A 108 -19.37 -14.44 -6.98
N GLU A 109 -18.25 -13.89 -6.54
CA GLU A 109 -17.47 -14.47 -5.45
C GLU A 109 -18.31 -14.55 -4.17
N GLU A 110 -18.16 -15.63 -3.41
CA GLU A 110 -18.82 -15.78 -2.10
C GLU A 110 -18.44 -14.61 -1.18
N GLY A 111 -19.43 -13.81 -0.77
CA GLY A 111 -19.24 -12.58 0.01
C GLY A 111 -19.22 -11.27 -0.78
N MET A 112 -19.34 -11.33 -2.11
CA MET A 112 -19.61 -10.19 -3.01
C MET A 112 -20.96 -10.32 -3.73
N GLU A 113 -21.79 -11.28 -3.31
CA GLU A 113 -23.14 -11.52 -3.80
C GLU A 113 -23.95 -10.21 -3.81
N GLY A 114 -24.50 -9.85 -4.99
CA GLY A 114 -25.34 -8.66 -5.16
C GLY A 114 -24.59 -7.40 -5.60
N ARG A 115 -23.26 -7.45 -5.75
CA ARG A 115 -22.51 -6.36 -6.41
C ARG A 115 -22.52 -6.45 -7.93
N GLY A 116 -22.83 -7.63 -8.50
CA GLY A 116 -23.02 -7.83 -9.94
C GLY A 116 -21.75 -7.65 -10.78
N PHE A 117 -20.58 -7.72 -10.16
CA PHE A 117 -19.30 -7.57 -10.86
C PHE A 117 -18.80 -8.90 -11.45
N GLY A 118 -19.29 -10.05 -10.99
CA GLY A 118 -18.86 -11.37 -11.45
C GLY A 118 -17.41 -11.73 -11.10
N GLN A 119 -17.10 -13.01 -11.17
CA GLN A 119 -15.76 -13.56 -11.04
C GLN A 119 -14.86 -13.12 -12.23
N PRO A 120 -13.67 -12.54 -11.98
CA PRO A 120 -12.69 -12.31 -13.04
C PRO A 120 -12.13 -13.65 -13.54
N VAL A 121 -12.21 -13.86 -14.86
CA VAL A 121 -11.66 -15.04 -15.53
C VAL A 121 -10.71 -14.62 -16.65
N VAL A 122 -9.49 -15.15 -16.62
CA VAL A 122 -8.47 -14.94 -17.64
C VAL A 122 -8.30 -16.25 -18.42
N CYS A 123 -8.71 -16.24 -19.69
CA CYS A 123 -8.57 -17.38 -20.59
C CYS A 123 -7.39 -17.17 -21.52
N TYR A 124 -6.44 -18.10 -21.49
CA TYR A 124 -5.19 -18.04 -22.22
C TYR A 124 -5.14 -19.12 -23.31
N LEU A 125 -5.04 -18.67 -24.56
CA LEU A 125 -4.87 -19.53 -25.74
C LEU A 125 -3.38 -19.66 -26.06
N TYR A 126 -2.94 -20.91 -26.25
CA TYR A 126 -1.53 -21.23 -26.49
C TYR A 126 -1.33 -22.32 -27.52
N LYS A 127 -0.07 -22.48 -27.95
CA LYS A 127 0.39 -23.61 -28.76
C LYS A 127 1.66 -24.19 -28.15
N ASP A 128 1.71 -25.51 -28.08
CA ASP A 128 2.89 -26.23 -27.60
C ASP A 128 4.10 -25.99 -28.53
N GLY A 129 5.28 -25.82 -27.94
CA GLY A 129 6.52 -25.55 -28.66
C GLY A 129 6.74 -24.08 -29.03
N ASP A 130 5.77 -23.19 -28.79
CA ASP A 130 5.98 -21.75 -28.98
C ASP A 130 6.67 -21.11 -27.76
N ILE A 131 7.73 -20.33 -28.03
CA ILE A 131 8.58 -19.73 -26.98
C ILE A 131 7.82 -18.63 -26.23
N ALA A 132 7.05 -17.80 -26.92
CA ALA A 132 6.29 -16.72 -26.30
C ALA A 132 5.18 -17.29 -25.40
N CYS A 133 4.51 -18.35 -25.85
CA CYS A 133 3.54 -19.10 -25.07
C CYS A 133 4.17 -19.70 -23.79
N SER A 134 5.35 -20.30 -23.91
CA SER A 134 6.04 -20.94 -22.78
C SER A 134 6.40 -19.92 -21.70
N ARG A 135 6.96 -18.76 -22.10
CA ARG A 135 7.28 -17.65 -21.18
C ARG A 135 6.04 -17.08 -20.50
N LEU A 136 4.97 -16.84 -21.26
CA LEU A 136 3.72 -16.33 -20.70
C LEU A 136 3.11 -17.33 -19.71
N THR A 137 3.22 -18.63 -19.98
CA THR A 137 2.74 -19.68 -19.07
C THR A 137 3.42 -19.62 -17.71
N GLU A 138 4.74 -19.39 -17.65
CA GLU A 138 5.47 -19.23 -16.39
C GLU A 138 5.01 -17.98 -15.60
N HIS A 139 4.82 -16.86 -16.30
CA HIS A 139 4.30 -15.64 -15.70
C HIS A 139 2.90 -15.85 -15.13
N LEU A 140 2.00 -16.47 -15.90
CA LEU A 140 0.64 -16.76 -15.47
C LEU A 140 0.60 -17.74 -14.30
N LYS A 141 1.50 -18.73 -14.22
CA LYS A 141 1.58 -19.65 -13.07
C LYS A 141 1.92 -18.88 -11.80
N THR A 142 2.90 -17.98 -11.89
CA THR A 142 3.29 -17.11 -10.78
C THR A 142 2.14 -16.20 -10.34
N LEU A 143 1.39 -15.66 -11.30
CA LEU A 143 0.25 -14.79 -11.04
C LEU A 143 -0.96 -15.54 -10.48
N ALA A 144 -1.25 -16.75 -10.96
CA ALA A 144 -2.32 -17.58 -10.43
C ALA A 144 -2.10 -17.91 -8.95
N ALA A 145 -0.87 -18.30 -8.59
CA ALA A 145 -0.49 -18.55 -7.20
C ALA A 145 -0.52 -17.27 -6.35
N ARG A 146 -0.20 -16.11 -6.94
CA ARG A 146 -0.24 -14.83 -6.23
C ARG A 146 -1.66 -14.28 -6.07
N TYR A 147 -2.56 -14.55 -7.01
CA TYR A 147 -3.94 -14.04 -7.00
C TYR A 147 -4.98 -15.17 -7.06
N PRO A 148 -5.14 -15.93 -5.95
CA PRO A 148 -6.16 -16.96 -5.80
C PRO A 148 -7.62 -16.52 -6.08
N SER A 149 -7.90 -15.22 -6.02
CA SER A 149 -9.22 -14.67 -6.34
C SER A 149 -9.51 -14.61 -7.84
N THR A 150 -8.51 -14.78 -8.71
CA THR A 150 -8.70 -14.71 -10.17
C THR A 150 -8.62 -16.10 -10.75
N LYS A 151 -9.59 -16.46 -11.58
CA LYS A 151 -9.57 -17.75 -12.26
C LYS A 151 -8.69 -17.65 -13.51
N PHE A 152 -7.62 -18.43 -13.57
CA PHE A 152 -6.80 -18.57 -14.75
C PHE A 152 -7.10 -19.91 -15.43
N VAL A 153 -7.39 -19.88 -16.73
CA VAL A 153 -7.60 -21.10 -17.51
C VAL A 153 -6.75 -21.07 -18.78
N SER A 154 -6.34 -22.24 -19.23
CA SER A 154 -5.57 -22.39 -20.48
C SER A 154 -6.26 -23.35 -21.44
N ILE A 155 -6.17 -23.06 -22.73
CA ILE A 155 -6.73 -23.91 -23.80
C ILE A 155 -5.82 -23.83 -25.03
N ILE A 156 -5.66 -24.95 -25.73
CA ILE A 156 -4.90 -24.95 -26.99
C ILE A 156 -5.67 -24.13 -28.03
N GLY A 157 -4.99 -23.20 -28.70
CA GLY A 157 -5.61 -22.24 -29.63
C GLY A 157 -6.52 -22.90 -30.67
N ASN A 158 -6.01 -23.93 -31.34
CA ASN A 158 -6.76 -24.70 -32.35
C ASN A 158 -7.92 -25.53 -31.79
N LYS A 159 -7.90 -25.87 -30.49
CA LYS A 159 -9.03 -26.54 -29.83
C LYS A 159 -10.13 -25.53 -29.52
N CYS A 160 -9.76 -24.32 -29.10
CA CYS A 160 -10.70 -23.26 -28.80
C CYS A 160 -11.39 -22.71 -30.06
N ILE A 161 -10.58 -22.37 -31.07
CA ILE A 161 -11.04 -21.77 -32.33
C ILE A 161 -10.41 -22.57 -33.47
N GLU A 162 -11.24 -23.10 -34.36
CA GLU A 162 -10.76 -23.85 -35.53
C GLU A 162 -9.90 -22.95 -36.43
N ASN A 163 -8.75 -23.47 -36.86
CA ASN A 163 -7.79 -22.77 -37.72
C ASN A 163 -7.34 -21.41 -37.15
N TYR A 164 -7.16 -21.32 -35.83
CA TYR A 164 -6.66 -20.10 -35.20
C TYR A 164 -5.22 -19.79 -35.67
N PRO A 165 -4.93 -18.61 -36.23
CA PRO A 165 -3.62 -18.34 -36.79
C PRO A 165 -2.54 -18.27 -35.69
N ASP A 166 -1.46 -19.05 -35.87
CA ASP A 166 -0.35 -19.12 -34.91
C ASP A 166 0.28 -17.76 -34.60
N ARG A 167 0.32 -16.85 -35.58
CA ARG A 167 0.85 -15.48 -35.41
C ARG A 167 0.12 -14.65 -34.34
N HIS A 168 -1.10 -15.04 -33.98
CA HIS A 168 -1.88 -14.37 -32.94
C HIS A 168 -1.66 -15.00 -31.56
N LEU A 169 -1.01 -16.16 -31.48
CA LEU A 169 -0.64 -16.77 -30.21
C LEU A 169 0.63 -16.12 -29.65
N PRO A 170 0.76 -16.02 -28.32
CA PRO A 170 -0.28 -16.28 -27.32
C PRO A 170 -1.40 -15.23 -27.31
N THR A 171 -2.64 -15.66 -27.03
CA THR A 171 -3.80 -14.76 -26.87
C THR A 171 -4.43 -14.86 -25.49
N LEU A 172 -4.77 -13.73 -24.90
CA LEU A 172 -5.47 -13.61 -23.62
C LEU A 172 -6.86 -13.02 -23.85
N PHE A 173 -7.88 -13.67 -23.33
CA PHE A 173 -9.24 -13.12 -23.21
C PHE A 173 -9.56 -12.86 -21.74
N PHE A 174 -10.13 -11.70 -21.49
CA PHE A 174 -10.54 -11.28 -20.14
C PHE A 174 -12.07 -11.32 -20.07
N TYR A 175 -12.62 -12.11 -19.16
CA TYR A 175 -14.05 -12.28 -18.99
C TYR A 175 -14.49 -11.77 -17.63
N ARG A 176 -15.67 -11.13 -17.62
CA ARG A 176 -16.32 -10.65 -16.41
C ARG A 176 -17.82 -10.57 -16.60
N ASN A 177 -18.56 -11.05 -15.59
CA ASN A 177 -20.02 -11.07 -15.60
C ASN A 177 -20.62 -11.69 -16.89
N GLY A 178 -20.01 -12.76 -17.40
CA GLY A 178 -20.45 -13.45 -18.60
C GLY A 178 -20.06 -12.79 -19.92
N ASN A 179 -19.38 -11.65 -19.91
CA ASN A 179 -19.02 -10.89 -21.10
C ASN A 179 -17.50 -10.78 -21.27
N PRO A 180 -17.00 -10.76 -22.51
CA PRO A 180 -15.60 -10.42 -22.77
C PRO A 180 -15.37 -8.93 -22.51
N VAL A 181 -14.42 -8.62 -21.64
CA VAL A 181 -14.00 -7.25 -21.28
C VAL A 181 -13.00 -6.72 -22.30
N SER A 182 -12.00 -7.53 -22.65
CA SER A 182 -10.93 -7.17 -23.58
C SER A 182 -10.18 -8.42 -24.03
N GLN A 183 -9.33 -8.26 -25.03
CA GLN A 183 -8.42 -9.29 -25.50
C GLN A 183 -7.05 -8.70 -25.83
N VAL A 184 -6.02 -9.53 -25.69
CA VAL A 184 -4.65 -9.21 -26.09
C VAL A 184 -4.13 -10.36 -26.93
N THR A 185 -3.68 -10.07 -28.14
CA THR A 185 -3.17 -11.08 -29.08
C THR A 185 -1.66 -10.91 -29.27
N ALA A 186 -1.00 -11.98 -29.68
CA ALA A 186 0.44 -12.04 -29.99
C ALA A 186 1.34 -11.53 -28.84
N TRP A 187 0.97 -11.83 -27.59
CA TRP A 187 1.67 -11.28 -26.43
C TRP A 187 3.14 -11.75 -26.35
N GLY A 188 4.07 -10.80 -26.35
CA GLY A 188 5.50 -11.10 -26.21
C GLY A 188 6.13 -11.74 -27.45
N THR A 189 5.45 -11.70 -28.60
CA THR A 189 6.01 -12.11 -29.90
C THR A 189 6.92 -11.03 -30.50
N ASP A 190 6.65 -9.76 -30.18
CA ASP A 190 7.41 -8.58 -30.60
C ASP A 190 8.73 -8.43 -29.83
N ARG A 191 8.67 -8.59 -28.51
CA ARG A 191 9.79 -8.50 -27.59
C ARG A 191 9.55 -9.34 -26.34
N PRO A 192 10.60 -9.75 -25.61
CA PRO A 192 10.40 -10.32 -24.28
C PRO A 192 9.68 -9.32 -23.38
N ARG A 193 8.63 -9.79 -22.69
CA ARG A 193 7.83 -9.03 -21.74
C ARG A 193 8.02 -9.54 -20.31
N THR A 194 7.91 -8.64 -19.35
CA THR A 194 8.15 -8.94 -17.93
C THR A 194 6.86 -9.34 -17.21
N LEU A 195 7.00 -9.96 -16.04
CA LEU A 195 5.87 -10.30 -15.18
C LEU A 195 5.08 -9.05 -14.76
N GLN A 196 5.79 -7.95 -14.49
CA GLN A 196 5.20 -6.69 -14.07
C GLN A 196 4.31 -6.06 -15.16
N GLU A 197 4.68 -6.22 -16.44
CA GLU A 197 3.88 -5.70 -17.56
C GLU A 197 2.52 -6.39 -17.65
N ILE A 198 2.48 -7.71 -17.56
CA ILE A 198 1.20 -8.44 -17.57
C ILE A 198 0.41 -8.20 -16.28
N GLU A 199 1.07 -8.13 -15.12
CA GLU A 199 0.42 -7.78 -13.85
C GLU A 199 -0.25 -6.40 -13.94
N SER A 200 0.41 -5.43 -14.57
CA SER A 200 -0.13 -4.08 -14.75
C SER A 200 -1.38 -4.07 -15.63
N ILE A 201 -1.40 -4.85 -16.72
CA ILE A 201 -2.58 -4.97 -17.60
C ILE A 201 -3.73 -5.66 -16.87
N LEU A 202 -3.45 -6.74 -16.14
CA LEU A 202 -4.48 -7.42 -15.35
C LEU A 202 -5.08 -6.48 -14.29
N ARG A 203 -4.26 -5.63 -13.66
CA ARG A 203 -4.72 -4.64 -12.69
C ARG A 203 -5.55 -3.54 -13.34
N ALA A 204 -5.09 -3.01 -14.47
CA ALA A 204 -5.81 -1.96 -15.21
C ALA A 204 -7.19 -2.44 -15.71
N LEU A 205 -7.30 -3.72 -16.08
CA LEU A 205 -8.57 -4.35 -16.48
C LEU A 205 -9.41 -4.81 -15.28
N GLY A 206 -8.94 -4.60 -14.05
CA GLY A 206 -9.60 -5.03 -12.83
C GLY A 206 -9.69 -6.55 -12.65
N MET A 207 -8.88 -7.32 -13.39
CA MET A 207 -8.86 -8.78 -13.30
C MET A 207 -8.24 -9.25 -11.99
N ILE A 208 -7.25 -8.52 -11.47
CA ILE A 208 -6.61 -8.78 -10.17
C ILE A 208 -6.85 -7.60 -9.21
N PRO A 209 -6.78 -7.81 -7.88
CA PRO A 209 -6.89 -6.72 -6.92
C PRO A 209 -5.77 -5.68 -7.05
N GLU A 210 -6.09 -4.42 -6.72
CA GLU A 210 -5.17 -3.29 -6.83
C GLU A 210 -3.98 -3.42 -5.87
N LYS A 211 -4.25 -3.93 -4.66
CA LYS A 211 -3.21 -4.25 -3.68
C LYS A 211 -2.87 -5.74 -3.79
N PRO A 212 -1.58 -6.13 -3.81
CA PRO A 212 -1.22 -7.54 -3.69
C PRO A 212 -1.77 -8.09 -2.37
N PRO A 213 -2.24 -9.35 -2.34
CA PRO A 213 -2.73 -9.94 -1.11
C PRO A 213 -1.62 -9.87 -0.07
N VAL A 214 -1.97 -9.42 1.14
CA VAL A 214 -1.06 -9.42 2.26
C VAL A 214 -0.74 -10.88 2.54
N ARG A 215 0.45 -11.34 2.13
CA ARG A 215 0.97 -12.62 2.58
C ARG A 215 0.98 -12.54 4.11
N PRO A 216 0.35 -13.49 4.83
CA PRO A 216 0.70 -13.67 6.21
C PRO A 216 2.22 -13.91 6.21
N GLN A 217 2.98 -12.94 6.69
CA GLN A 217 4.38 -13.17 7.05
C GLN A 217 4.30 -14.09 8.28
N ALA A 218 4.01 -15.36 8.06
CA ALA A 218 4.22 -16.40 9.05
C ALA A 218 5.71 -16.70 8.99
N ASN A 219 6.52 -15.77 9.51
CA ASN A 219 7.82 -16.18 10.00
C ASN A 219 7.53 -17.07 11.21
N PRO A 220 8.00 -18.33 11.25
CA PRO A 220 7.87 -19.18 12.43
C PRO A 220 8.56 -18.60 13.67
N GLU A 221 9.37 -17.55 13.49
CA GLU A 221 10.07 -16.78 14.53
C GLU A 221 9.40 -15.43 14.85
N ASP A 222 8.22 -15.11 14.28
CA ASP A 222 7.45 -13.91 14.64
C ASP A 222 6.63 -14.13 15.93
N SER A 223 7.32 -14.56 16.99
CA SER A 223 6.93 -14.15 18.33
C SER A 223 7.06 -12.63 18.31
N GLY A 224 5.95 -11.90 18.44
CA GLY A 224 6.01 -10.44 18.52
C GLY A 224 7.10 -10.07 19.52
N SER A 225 8.19 -9.47 19.03
CA SER A 225 9.33 -9.21 19.91
C SER A 225 8.84 -8.36 21.07
N GLU A 226 9.28 -8.63 22.29
CA GLU A 226 8.96 -7.80 23.46
C GLU A 226 9.23 -6.30 23.15
N ASP A 227 10.22 -6.04 22.30
CA ASP A 227 10.53 -4.71 21.75
C ASP A 227 9.40 -4.08 20.92
N GLU A 228 8.66 -4.85 20.10
CA GLU A 228 7.54 -4.36 19.28
C GLU A 228 6.36 -3.97 20.16
N VAL A 229 6.00 -4.82 21.12
CA VAL A 229 4.91 -4.53 22.07
C VAL A 229 5.27 -3.38 23.01
N GLN A 230 6.53 -3.26 23.45
CA GLN A 230 7.00 -2.13 24.25
C GLN A 230 6.92 -0.81 23.45
N ARG A 231 7.26 -0.84 22.16
CA ARG A 231 7.14 0.32 21.26
C ARG A 231 5.70 0.74 21.03
N LEU A 232 4.81 -0.21 20.72
CA LEU A 232 3.40 0.07 20.49
C LEU A 232 2.72 0.57 21.77
N SER A 233 2.99 -0.07 22.91
CA SER A 233 2.43 0.32 24.20
C SER A 233 2.92 1.69 24.67
N SER A 234 4.21 2.01 24.51
CA SER A 234 4.73 3.36 24.79
C SER A 234 4.13 4.41 23.86
N THR A 235 3.94 4.06 22.58
CA THR A 235 3.32 4.93 21.57
C THR A 235 1.84 5.20 21.86
N LEU A 236 1.12 4.24 22.45
CA LEU A 236 -0.28 4.39 22.88
C LEU A 236 -0.40 5.13 24.21
N ARG A 237 0.47 4.85 25.18
CA ARG A 237 0.56 5.58 26.45
C ARG A 237 0.85 7.07 26.23
N GLY A 238 1.67 7.40 25.23
CA GLY A 238 1.93 8.79 24.79
C GLY A 238 0.79 9.44 24.00
N ALA A 239 -0.27 8.70 23.67
CA ALA A 239 -1.42 9.19 22.88
C ALA A 239 -2.60 9.68 23.72
N LYS A 240 -2.50 9.66 25.07
CA LYS A 240 -3.58 10.12 25.95
C LYS A 240 -4.12 11.48 25.50
N ILE A 241 -5.41 11.48 25.19
CA ILE A 241 -6.25 12.64 24.90
C ILE A 241 -5.99 13.68 26.00
N GLY A 242 -5.40 14.81 25.60
CA GLY A 242 -5.14 15.90 26.52
C GLY A 242 -6.45 16.47 27.04
N GLU A 243 -6.72 16.31 28.33
CA GLU A 243 -7.54 17.29 29.05
C GLU A 243 -6.87 18.68 28.90
N PRO A 244 -7.64 19.75 28.69
CA PRO A 244 -7.10 21.10 28.67
C PRO A 244 -6.64 21.43 30.10
N LYS A 245 -5.33 21.33 30.36
CA LYS A 245 -4.77 21.86 31.60
C LYS A 245 -4.83 23.37 31.52
N GLU A 246 -5.77 23.97 32.25
CA GLU A 246 -5.67 25.35 32.70
C GLU A 246 -4.29 25.57 33.33
N GLY A 247 -3.64 26.62 32.86
CA GLY A 247 -2.29 26.95 33.25
C GLY A 247 -2.21 27.34 34.72
N THR A 248 -1.31 26.70 35.45
CA THR A 248 -0.61 27.32 36.56
C THR A 248 0.85 26.94 36.41
N GLY A 249 1.65 27.93 36.00
CA GLY A 249 3.10 27.78 35.94
C GLY A 249 3.68 27.61 37.33
N THR A 250 4.73 26.79 37.42
CA THR A 250 5.89 27.13 38.24
C THR A 250 7.12 26.58 37.55
N VAL A 251 8.09 27.47 37.40
CA VAL A 251 9.45 27.19 36.95
C VAL A 251 10.14 26.28 37.95
N ASN A 252 10.94 25.32 37.47
CA ASN A 252 12.15 24.98 38.20
C ASN A 252 13.23 24.44 37.26
N ALA A 253 14.29 25.24 37.15
CA ALA A 253 15.53 24.90 36.49
C ALA A 253 16.31 23.87 37.32
N ARG A 254 16.79 22.81 36.68
CA ARG A 254 18.05 22.16 37.07
C ARG A 254 18.86 21.75 35.85
N THR A 255 20.12 22.14 35.92
CA THR A 255 21.16 22.13 34.91
C THR A 255 21.82 20.76 34.77
N SER A 256 22.22 20.39 33.56
CA SER A 256 23.43 19.58 33.37
C SER A 256 24.07 19.84 32.01
N LYS A 257 25.37 20.11 32.08
CA LYS A 257 26.32 20.52 31.04
C LYS A 257 26.35 19.55 29.86
N ILE A 258 26.28 20.08 28.64
CA ILE A 258 26.70 19.38 27.42
C ILE A 258 27.93 20.10 26.85
N LYS A 259 29.02 19.33 26.79
CA LYS A 259 30.36 19.68 26.30
C LYS A 259 30.31 19.61 24.78
N GLY A 260 30.42 20.74 24.09
CA GLY A 260 30.48 20.79 22.62
C GLY A 260 31.88 20.41 22.10
N PRO A 261 31.99 19.76 20.92
CA PRO A 261 33.24 19.67 20.20
C PRO A 261 33.49 20.88 19.31
N SER A 262 34.77 21.24 19.25
CA SER A 262 35.41 22.36 18.57
C SER A 262 35.41 22.26 17.04
N LYS A 263 35.27 23.43 16.38
CA LYS A 263 35.60 23.66 14.97
C LYS A 263 37.05 23.29 14.65
N PRO A 264 37.35 22.76 13.45
CA PRO A 264 38.62 23.00 12.79
C PRO A 264 38.52 24.19 11.82
N THR A 265 39.61 24.94 11.83
CA THR A 265 39.97 26.11 11.04
C THR A 265 40.18 25.76 9.57
N VAL A 266 39.90 26.76 8.72
CA VAL A 266 40.22 26.80 7.30
C VAL A 266 41.67 27.27 7.19
N GLU A 267 42.52 26.53 6.50
CA GLU A 267 43.81 27.00 5.99
C GLU A 267 43.86 26.68 4.50
N ASP A 268 44.00 27.74 3.72
CA ASP A 268 44.36 27.75 2.30
C ASP A 268 45.78 27.20 2.13
N ASP A 269 46.01 26.32 1.17
CA ASP A 269 47.31 26.24 0.50
C ASP A 269 47.15 25.76 -0.95
N ASP A 270 47.76 26.53 -1.83
CA ASP A 270 47.83 26.42 -3.29
C ASP A 270 48.70 25.23 -3.71
N SER A 271 48.32 24.48 -4.74
CA SER A 271 49.24 23.78 -5.68
C SER A 271 48.50 23.16 -6.86
N ASP A 272 48.35 23.96 -7.91
CA ASP A 272 48.80 23.71 -9.29
C ASP A 272 49.23 22.26 -9.68
N PHE A 273 48.56 21.62 -10.65
CA PHE A 273 49.20 20.97 -11.81
C PHE A 273 48.17 20.47 -12.87
N ASP A 274 48.32 20.99 -14.09
CA ASP A 274 47.72 20.57 -15.36
C ASP A 274 48.06 19.11 -15.76
N LEU A 275 47.08 18.35 -16.28
CA LEU A 275 46.96 17.84 -17.67
C LEU A 275 45.85 16.78 -17.80
#